data_AF-A0A6L7Z513-F1
#
_entry.id   AF-A0A6L7Z513-F1
#
_cell.length_a   1.000
_cell.length_b   1.000
_cell.length_c   1.000
_cell.angle_alpha   90.00
_cell.angle_beta   90.00
_cell.angle_gamma   90.00
#
_symmetry.space_group_name_H-M   'P 1'
#
loop_
_entity.id
_entity.type
_entity.pdbx_description
1 polymer ?
#
loop_
_entity_poly.entity_id
_entity_poly.type
_entity_poly.pdbx_seq_one_letter_code
_entity_poly.pdbx_strand_id
1 'polypeptide(L)'
;LTSIDAQGTRMAAVERFGLAEDDEPTPEQLDTVEQERMAEALKPFTKPGLRKAIVEIAQSLYQIIDEAAIDVLLDFGHSEAAVESARSKLDDFKRFIEENKDEIEALRILYSRPYRAGLRYRHVKELRDALRSPPVGIHDPENGLWRLYEALEPDKVEGRGGSALVDLVAIVRHAVKPGGTLVPVAEQVEARYREWLAEKEHVGQTFTPRQRQWLDAIKDHIASSLRIGPDDFEDVPFNQWGGLGGVYQAFGEDLNPLLAELNERLAA
;
A
#
# COMPACT_ATOMS: atom_id res chain seq x y z
N LEU A 1 -32.80 29.87 -11.83
CA LEU A 1 -31.88 29.61 -10.71
C LEU A 1 -32.69 29.88 -9.47
N THR A 2 -32.81 28.93 -8.56
CA THR A 2 -33.56 29.11 -7.31
C THR A 2 -32.59 29.45 -6.19
N SER A 3 -32.78 30.60 -5.54
CA SER A 3 -32.00 31.02 -4.36
C SER A 3 -31.92 29.91 -3.31
N ILE A 4 -30.70 29.68 -2.81
CA ILE A 4 -30.43 28.74 -1.70
C ILE A 4 -30.95 29.32 -0.36
N ASP A 5 -31.14 30.64 -0.30
CA ASP A 5 -31.69 31.38 0.84
C ASP A 5 -33.02 32.06 0.46
N ALA A 6 -34.07 31.24 0.33
CA ALA A 6 -35.41 31.71 -0.03
C ALA A 6 -36.03 32.62 1.05
N GLN A 7 -35.71 32.37 2.32
CA GLN A 7 -36.24 33.15 3.45
C GLN A 7 -35.61 34.54 3.51
N GLY A 8 -34.29 34.66 3.34
CA GLY A 8 -33.63 35.97 3.30
C GLY A 8 -34.00 36.79 2.06
N THR A 9 -34.25 36.15 0.91
CA THR A 9 -34.73 36.88 -0.29
C THR A 9 -36.13 37.43 -0.10
N ARG A 10 -37.01 36.67 0.58
CA ARG A 10 -38.36 37.13 0.93
C ARG A 10 -38.31 38.32 1.89
N MET A 11 -37.49 38.25 2.94
CA MET A 11 -37.35 39.37 3.90
C MET A 11 -36.83 40.64 3.22
N ALA A 12 -35.80 40.51 2.38
CA ALA A 12 -35.26 41.64 1.62
C ALA A 12 -36.30 42.23 0.63
N ALA A 13 -37.17 41.40 0.04
CA ALA A 13 -38.25 41.88 -0.82
C ALA A 13 -39.34 42.64 -0.04
N VAL A 14 -39.74 42.14 1.13
CA VAL A 14 -40.69 42.83 2.02
C VAL A 14 -40.17 44.21 2.42
N GLU A 15 -38.90 44.29 2.82
CA GLU A 15 -38.24 45.55 3.19
C GLU A 15 -38.10 46.51 1.99
N ARG A 16 -37.69 46.00 0.82
CA ARG A 16 -37.42 46.79 -0.39
C ARG A 16 -38.67 47.41 -1.01
N PHE A 17 -39.80 46.70 -0.95
CA PHE A 17 -41.08 47.11 -1.53
C PHE A 17 -42.08 47.66 -0.49
N GLY A 18 -41.71 47.68 0.79
CA GLY A 18 -42.53 48.25 1.87
C GLY A 18 -43.85 47.52 2.09
N LEU A 19 -43.81 46.18 1.98
CA LEU A 19 -44.98 45.32 2.17
C LEU A 19 -45.28 45.14 3.67
N ALA A 20 -46.54 44.91 4.03
CA ALA A 20 -46.90 44.56 5.42
C ALA A 20 -46.33 43.18 5.79
N GLU A 21 -46.11 42.91 7.08
CA GLU A 21 -45.49 41.64 7.56
C GLU A 21 -46.24 40.38 7.08
N ASP A 22 -47.53 40.50 6.74
CA ASP A 22 -48.41 39.40 6.30
C ASP A 22 -48.60 39.31 4.77
N ASP A 23 -48.05 40.26 3.99
CA ASP A 23 -48.20 40.26 2.52
C ASP A 23 -47.08 39.46 1.84
N GLU A 24 -47.44 38.47 1.00
CA GLU A 24 -46.47 37.71 0.23
C GLU A 24 -45.95 38.52 -0.99
N PRO A 25 -44.61 38.69 -1.14
CA PRO A 25 -44.05 39.36 -2.31
C PRO A 25 -44.40 38.61 -3.60
N THR A 26 -44.69 39.35 -4.67
CA THR A 26 -45.00 38.73 -5.95
C THR A 26 -43.76 38.03 -6.54
N PRO A 27 -43.93 37.03 -7.41
CA PRO A 27 -42.81 36.36 -8.08
C PRO A 27 -41.84 37.32 -8.80
N GLU A 28 -42.37 38.42 -9.37
CA GLU A 28 -41.57 39.45 -10.05
C GLU A 28 -40.74 40.29 -9.07
N GLN A 29 -41.27 40.58 -7.88
CA GLN A 29 -40.56 41.29 -6.82
C GLN A 29 -39.44 40.43 -6.24
N LEU A 30 -39.67 39.13 -6.09
CA LEU A 30 -38.66 38.17 -5.63
C LEU A 30 -37.53 38.03 -6.64
N ASP A 31 -37.83 37.91 -7.94
CA ASP A 31 -36.81 37.80 -8.98
C ASP A 31 -35.94 39.06 -9.06
N THR A 32 -36.55 40.24 -8.91
CA THR A 32 -35.81 41.51 -8.89
C THR A 32 -34.81 41.57 -7.72
N VAL A 33 -35.27 41.25 -6.50
CA VAL A 33 -34.40 41.25 -5.31
C VAL A 33 -33.34 40.16 -5.39
N GLU A 34 -33.68 39.00 -5.96
CA GLU A 34 -32.73 37.90 -6.17
C GLU A 34 -31.60 38.32 -7.13
N GLN A 35 -31.93 38.98 -8.24
CA GLN A 35 -30.93 39.51 -9.18
C GLN A 35 -30.05 40.58 -8.54
N GLU A 36 -30.62 41.49 -7.73
CA GLU A 36 -29.86 42.52 -7.02
C GLU A 36 -28.89 41.91 -5.99
N ARG A 37 -29.37 40.97 -5.17
CA ARG A 37 -28.53 40.24 -4.19
C ARG A 37 -27.44 39.43 -4.87
N MET A 38 -27.74 38.82 -6.02
CA MET A 38 -26.76 38.10 -6.82
C MET A 38 -25.68 39.06 -7.36
N ALA A 39 -26.09 40.20 -7.92
CA ALA A 39 -25.16 41.22 -8.40
C ALA A 39 -24.25 41.73 -7.27
N GLU A 40 -24.80 41.90 -6.07
CA GLU A 40 -24.06 42.27 -4.87
C GLU A 40 -23.06 41.19 -4.41
N ALA A 41 -23.49 39.93 -4.34
CA ALA A 41 -22.64 38.80 -3.98
C ALA A 41 -21.49 38.58 -4.99
N LEU A 42 -21.66 39.03 -6.24
CA LEU A 42 -20.63 38.96 -7.27
C LEU A 42 -19.62 40.13 -7.22
N LYS A 43 -19.91 41.23 -6.52
CA LYS A 43 -19.00 42.41 -6.39
C LYS A 43 -17.58 42.05 -5.92
N PRO A 44 -17.34 41.12 -4.99
CA PRO A 44 -15.98 40.72 -4.62
C PRO A 44 -15.20 40.10 -5.80
N PHE A 45 -15.87 39.29 -6.63
CA PHE A 45 -15.26 38.63 -7.80
C PHE A 45 -15.02 39.59 -8.98
N THR A 46 -15.62 40.78 -8.97
CA THR A 46 -15.30 41.83 -9.95
C THR A 46 -13.98 42.54 -9.65
N LYS A 47 -13.41 42.38 -8.44
CA LYS A 47 -12.12 42.97 -8.06
C LYS A 47 -10.94 42.23 -8.72
N PRO A 48 -10.11 42.91 -9.53
CA PRO A 48 -9.00 42.27 -10.24
C PRO A 48 -7.95 41.67 -9.31
N GLY A 49 -7.69 42.30 -8.16
CA GLY A 49 -6.74 41.79 -7.16
C GLY A 49 -7.15 40.44 -6.57
N LEU A 50 -8.44 40.25 -6.27
CA LEU A 50 -8.96 38.97 -5.76
C LEU A 50 -8.88 37.88 -6.83
N ARG A 51 -9.30 38.19 -8.07
CA ARG A 51 -9.19 37.23 -9.19
C ARG A 51 -7.75 36.78 -9.41
N LYS A 52 -6.80 37.73 -9.38
CA LYS A 52 -5.38 37.42 -9.55
C LYS A 52 -4.86 36.54 -8.40
N ALA A 53 -5.20 36.87 -7.16
CA ALA A 53 -4.83 36.08 -5.99
C ALA A 53 -5.41 34.65 -6.03
N ILE A 54 -6.68 34.48 -6.43
CA ILE A 54 -7.29 33.15 -6.59
C ILE A 54 -6.56 32.34 -7.67
N VAL A 55 -6.21 32.96 -8.80
CA VAL A 55 -5.46 32.30 -9.88
C VAL A 55 -4.04 31.95 -9.44
N GLU A 56 -3.35 32.84 -8.73
CA GLU A 56 -2.00 32.60 -8.20
C GLU A 56 -1.99 31.47 -7.16
N ILE A 57 -2.96 31.45 -6.23
CA ILE A 57 -3.14 30.36 -5.26
C ILE A 57 -3.47 29.05 -5.97
N ALA A 58 -4.40 29.06 -6.94
CA ALA A 58 -4.72 27.89 -7.74
C ALA A 58 -3.48 27.38 -8.49
N GLN A 59 -2.69 28.25 -9.13
CA GLN A 59 -1.45 27.88 -9.81
C GLN A 59 -0.40 27.29 -8.85
N SER A 60 -0.33 27.77 -7.61
CA SER A 60 0.57 27.20 -6.60
C SER A 60 0.13 25.83 -6.07
N LEU A 61 -1.18 25.55 -6.11
CA LEU A 61 -1.77 24.28 -5.67
C LEU A 61 -1.84 23.24 -6.80
N TYR A 62 -1.93 23.68 -8.06
CA TYR A 62 -1.81 22.82 -9.24
C TYR A 62 -0.34 22.66 -9.62
N GLN A 63 0.37 21.82 -8.88
CA GLN A 63 1.59 21.21 -9.40
C GLN A 63 1.18 20.28 -10.54
N ILE A 64 1.23 20.76 -11.78
CA ILE A 64 1.15 19.88 -12.95
C ILE A 64 2.51 19.18 -13.02
N ILE A 65 2.54 17.91 -12.64
CA ILE A 65 3.65 17.04 -13.02
C ILE A 65 3.51 16.85 -14.53
N ASP A 66 4.53 17.26 -15.28
CA ASP A 66 4.59 17.02 -16.72
C ASP A 66 4.77 15.52 -16.96
N GLU A 67 3.68 14.84 -17.32
CA GLU A 67 3.68 13.43 -17.72
C GLU A 67 3.98 13.24 -19.23
N ALA A 68 4.06 14.33 -20.01
CA ALA A 68 4.10 14.28 -21.47
C ALA A 68 5.52 14.44 -22.05
N ALA A 69 6.48 14.97 -21.27
CA ALA A 69 7.90 14.81 -21.55
C ALA A 69 8.37 13.44 -21.05
N ILE A 70 8.00 12.37 -21.75
CA ILE A 70 8.69 11.09 -21.58
C ILE A 70 10.11 11.33 -22.06
N ASP A 71 11.06 11.38 -21.13
CA ASP A 71 12.48 11.29 -21.46
C ASP A 71 12.67 10.06 -22.34
N VAL A 72 13.02 10.30 -23.61
CA VAL A 72 13.35 9.22 -24.53
C VAL A 72 14.68 8.65 -24.07
N LEU A 73 14.65 7.40 -23.65
CA LEU A 73 15.84 6.60 -23.35
C LEU A 73 16.71 6.54 -24.62
N LEU A 74 17.74 7.41 -24.69
CA LEU A 74 18.66 7.51 -25.83
C LEU A 74 19.64 6.34 -25.89
N ASP A 75 19.84 5.62 -24.79
CA ASP A 75 20.77 4.50 -24.70
C ASP A 75 20.29 3.44 -23.70
N PHE A 76 20.26 2.18 -24.15
CA PHE A 76 19.95 0.98 -23.35
C PHE A 76 21.24 0.17 -23.11
N GLY A 77 22.37 0.87 -22.94
CA GLY A 77 23.57 0.35 -22.30
C GLY A 77 23.63 0.91 -20.90
N HIS A 78 23.84 0.06 -19.88
CA HIS A 78 24.21 0.58 -18.57
C HIS A 78 25.52 1.34 -18.74
N SER A 79 25.49 2.67 -18.66
CA SER A 79 26.73 3.44 -18.59
C SER A 79 27.53 2.89 -17.40
N GLU A 80 28.86 2.84 -17.50
CA GLU A 80 29.71 2.37 -16.40
C GLU A 80 29.36 3.10 -15.08
N ALA A 81 28.99 4.38 -15.18
CA ALA A 81 28.50 5.19 -14.08
C ALA A 81 27.17 4.69 -13.47
N ALA A 82 26.23 4.19 -14.28
CA ALA A 82 24.96 3.64 -13.77
C ALA A 82 25.19 2.30 -13.02
N VAL A 83 26.08 1.44 -13.54
CA VAL A 83 26.48 0.19 -12.86
C VAL A 83 27.20 0.50 -11.55
N GLU A 84 28.11 1.46 -11.55
CA GLU A 84 28.86 1.86 -10.36
C GLU A 84 27.93 2.46 -9.29
N SER A 85 27.00 3.33 -9.68
CA SER A 85 25.99 3.89 -8.79
C SER A 85 25.09 2.80 -8.18
N ALA A 86 24.65 1.83 -8.99
CA ALA A 86 23.87 0.69 -8.52
C ALA A 86 24.64 -0.15 -7.50
N ARG A 87 25.93 -0.41 -7.75
CA ARG A 87 26.81 -1.14 -6.81
C ARG A 87 26.97 -0.38 -5.51
N SER A 88 27.28 0.92 -5.57
CA SER A 88 27.40 1.77 -4.39
C SER A 88 26.13 1.73 -3.54
N LYS A 89 24.95 1.78 -4.17
CA LYS A 89 23.67 1.69 -3.45
C LYS A 89 23.46 0.34 -2.77
N LEU A 90 23.81 -0.77 -3.42
CA LEU A 90 23.75 -2.08 -2.77
C LEU A 90 24.78 -2.21 -1.64
N ASP A 91 25.95 -1.60 -1.76
CA ASP A 91 26.97 -1.61 -0.71
C ASP A 91 26.54 -0.77 0.50
N ASP A 92 25.91 0.39 0.28
CA ASP A 92 25.29 1.18 1.34
C ASP A 92 24.18 0.40 2.05
N PHE A 93 23.35 -0.31 1.29
CA PHE A 93 22.32 -1.20 1.85
C PHE A 93 22.93 -2.34 2.68
N LYS A 94 23.93 -3.05 2.17
CA LYS A 94 24.61 -4.15 2.88
C LYS A 94 25.24 -3.66 4.18
N ARG A 95 25.86 -2.48 4.14
CA ARG A 95 26.44 -1.85 5.33
C ARG A 95 25.38 -1.48 6.35
N PHE A 96 24.30 -0.84 5.88
CA PHE A 96 23.17 -0.47 6.73
C PHE A 96 22.59 -1.67 7.49
N ILE A 97 22.34 -2.79 6.81
CA ILE A 97 21.75 -3.96 7.47
C ILE A 97 22.71 -4.64 8.46
N GLU A 98 24.03 -4.52 8.28
CA GLU A 98 25.02 -5.07 9.21
C GLU A 98 25.18 -4.17 10.44
N GLU A 99 25.24 -2.85 10.24
CA GLU A 99 25.37 -1.86 11.32
C GLU A 99 24.13 -1.80 12.21
N ASN A 100 22.94 -2.00 11.64
CA ASN A 100 21.66 -1.88 12.34
C ASN A 100 21.05 -3.23 12.76
N LYS A 101 21.81 -4.34 12.66
CA LYS A 101 21.27 -5.69 12.89
C LYS A 101 20.72 -5.92 14.31
N ASP A 102 21.28 -5.24 15.30
CA ASP A 102 20.88 -5.36 16.71
C ASP A 102 19.85 -4.31 17.13
N GLU A 103 19.73 -3.22 16.35
CA GLU A 103 18.83 -2.09 16.62
C GLU A 103 17.44 -2.29 15.97
N ILE A 104 17.42 -2.79 14.73
CA ILE A 104 16.17 -3.03 13.99
C ILE A 104 15.68 -4.45 14.28
N GLU A 105 14.51 -4.56 14.91
CA GLU A 105 13.87 -5.81 15.31
C GLU A 105 13.78 -6.83 14.15
N ALA A 106 13.40 -6.35 12.95
CA ALA A 106 13.32 -7.21 11.76
C ALA A 106 14.67 -7.83 11.40
N LEU A 107 15.74 -7.03 11.41
CA LEU A 107 17.08 -7.51 11.09
C LEU A 107 17.53 -8.51 12.16
N ARG A 108 17.36 -8.18 13.45
CA ARG A 108 17.68 -9.11 14.54
C ARG A 108 17.05 -10.49 14.34
N ILE A 109 15.77 -10.52 13.97
CA ILE A 109 15.05 -11.77 13.68
C ILE A 109 15.62 -12.47 12.43
N LEU A 110 15.90 -11.73 11.36
CA LEU A 110 16.43 -12.28 10.10
C LEU A 110 17.87 -12.81 10.20
N TYR A 111 18.67 -12.29 11.13
CA TYR A 111 20.02 -12.78 11.44
C TYR A 111 20.00 -13.93 12.46
N SER A 112 18.92 -14.08 13.23
CA SER A 112 18.80 -15.13 14.25
C SER A 112 18.52 -16.53 13.68
N ARG A 113 18.66 -17.54 14.54
CA ARG A 113 18.17 -18.90 14.29
C ARG A 113 17.17 -19.29 15.38
N PRO A 114 15.97 -19.81 15.04
CA PRO A 114 15.47 -20.13 13.70
C PRO A 114 15.10 -18.89 12.86
N TYR A 115 15.38 -18.96 11.56
CA TYR A 115 15.16 -17.86 10.60
C TYR A 115 13.68 -17.49 10.54
N ARG A 116 13.36 -16.17 10.54
CA ARG A 116 11.99 -15.59 10.54
C ARG A 116 11.12 -15.89 11.76
N ALA A 117 11.61 -16.61 12.76
CA ALA A 117 10.79 -16.92 13.94
C ALA A 117 10.39 -15.64 14.69
N GLY A 118 9.07 -15.40 14.79
CA GLY A 118 8.53 -14.20 15.42
C GLY A 118 8.50 -12.96 14.53
N LEU A 119 8.92 -13.06 13.25
CA LEU A 119 8.80 -11.95 12.29
C LEU A 119 7.32 -11.63 12.03
N ARG A 120 7.00 -10.35 11.97
CA ARG A 120 5.64 -9.83 11.73
C ARG A 120 5.70 -8.75 10.67
N TYR A 121 4.59 -8.54 9.97
CA TYR A 121 4.46 -7.49 8.96
C TYR A 121 4.93 -6.10 9.46
N ARG A 122 4.58 -5.75 10.70
CA ARG A 122 5.02 -4.48 11.34
C ARG A 122 6.54 -4.32 11.41
N HIS A 123 7.29 -5.40 11.63
CA HIS A 123 8.76 -5.33 11.70
C HIS A 123 9.32 -5.04 10.30
N VAL A 124 8.74 -5.64 9.24
CA VAL A 124 9.15 -5.34 7.86
C VAL A 124 8.81 -3.91 7.47
N LYS A 125 7.67 -3.39 7.93
CA LYS A 125 7.30 -1.99 7.74
C LYS A 125 8.31 -1.04 8.38
N GLU A 126 8.71 -1.32 9.62
CA GLU A 126 9.75 -0.56 10.33
C GLU A 126 11.09 -0.59 9.57
N LEU A 127 11.51 -1.77 9.08
CA LEU A 127 12.70 -1.89 8.24
C LEU A 127 12.59 -1.03 6.97
N ARG A 128 11.47 -1.07 6.25
CA ARG A 128 11.25 -0.23 5.07
C ARG A 128 11.38 1.25 5.42
N ASP A 129 10.75 1.68 6.51
CA ASP A 129 10.76 3.08 6.92
C ASP A 129 12.18 3.53 7.32
N ALA A 130 13.00 2.64 7.88
CA ALA A 130 14.41 2.89 8.15
C ALA A 130 15.26 2.99 6.85
N LEU A 131 15.02 2.13 5.87
CA LEU A 131 15.72 2.11 4.57
C LEU A 131 15.43 3.35 3.69
N ARG A 132 14.36 4.08 3.97
CA ARG A 132 14.04 5.37 3.33
C ARG A 132 14.94 6.50 3.78
N SER A 133 15.60 6.36 4.92
CA SER A 133 16.52 7.35 5.46
C SER A 133 17.97 7.11 4.98
N PRO A 134 18.85 8.12 4.99
CA PRO A 134 20.27 7.91 4.74
C PRO A 134 20.86 6.88 5.71
N PRO A 135 21.85 6.06 5.29
CA PRO A 135 22.63 6.16 4.05
C PRO A 135 21.95 5.56 2.80
N VAL A 136 20.94 4.70 2.95
CA VAL A 136 20.30 4.01 1.81
C VAL A 136 19.44 4.96 1.00
N GLY A 137 18.49 5.64 1.66
CA GLY A 137 17.72 6.75 1.07
C GLY A 137 16.84 6.36 -0.11
N ILE A 138 16.28 5.14 -0.14
CA ILE A 138 15.42 4.66 -1.23
C ILE A 138 13.95 4.85 -0.84
N HIS A 139 13.17 5.61 -1.62
CA HIS A 139 11.76 5.88 -1.31
C HIS A 139 10.88 4.61 -1.31
N ASP A 140 11.13 3.69 -2.24
CA ASP A 140 10.47 2.40 -2.36
C ASP A 140 11.51 1.26 -2.26
N PRO A 141 11.95 0.91 -1.03
CA PRO A 141 13.04 -0.04 -0.82
C PRO A 141 12.79 -1.42 -1.46
N GLU A 142 11.58 -1.96 -1.36
CA GLU A 142 11.22 -3.26 -1.92
C GLU A 142 11.43 -3.30 -3.44
N ASN A 143 10.95 -2.29 -4.15
CA ASN A 143 11.09 -2.23 -5.61
C ASN A 143 12.51 -1.81 -6.03
N GLY A 144 13.05 -0.79 -5.38
CA GLY A 144 14.35 -0.22 -5.72
C GLY A 144 15.49 -1.20 -5.53
N LEU A 145 15.56 -1.88 -4.38
CA LEU A 145 16.59 -2.87 -4.11
C LEU A 145 16.47 -4.10 -5.02
N TRP A 146 15.24 -4.53 -5.31
CA TRP A 146 15.00 -5.64 -6.24
C TRP A 146 15.57 -5.32 -7.63
N ARG A 147 15.24 -4.16 -8.19
CA ARG A 147 15.76 -3.71 -9.49
C ARG A 147 17.29 -3.57 -9.51
N LEU A 148 17.90 -3.15 -8.41
CA LEU A 148 19.35 -3.09 -8.29
C LEU A 148 19.98 -4.48 -8.38
N TYR A 149 19.40 -5.49 -7.72
CA TYR A 149 19.83 -6.87 -7.84
C TYR A 149 19.59 -7.43 -9.26
N GLU A 150 18.45 -7.14 -9.88
CA GLU A 150 18.18 -7.55 -11.28
C GLU A 150 19.21 -6.96 -12.26
N ALA A 151 19.62 -5.71 -12.06
CA ALA A 151 20.60 -5.05 -12.92
C ALA A 151 22.03 -5.57 -12.73
N LEU A 152 22.41 -5.96 -11.51
CA LEU A 152 23.79 -6.34 -11.17
C LEU A 152 24.04 -7.85 -11.15
N GLU A 153 23.02 -8.63 -10.82
CA GLU A 153 23.10 -10.08 -10.67
C GLU A 153 21.88 -10.77 -11.32
N PRO A 154 21.59 -10.54 -12.63
CA PRO A 154 20.39 -11.07 -13.28
C PRO A 154 20.27 -12.59 -13.20
N ASP A 155 21.39 -13.31 -13.24
CA ASP A 155 21.42 -14.78 -13.13
C ASP A 155 21.07 -15.29 -11.73
N LYS A 156 20.98 -14.41 -10.73
CA LYS A 156 20.64 -14.73 -9.34
C LYS A 156 19.29 -14.17 -8.91
N VAL A 157 18.51 -13.60 -9.83
CA VAL A 157 17.15 -13.14 -9.54
C VAL A 157 16.18 -13.96 -10.37
N GLU A 158 15.21 -14.57 -9.70
CA GLU A 158 14.14 -15.33 -10.34
C GLU A 158 12.79 -14.68 -10.05
N GLY A 159 11.84 -14.85 -10.97
CA GLY A 159 10.48 -14.33 -10.82
C GLY A 159 10.40 -12.81 -10.94
N ARG A 160 9.21 -12.27 -10.64
CA ARG A 160 8.96 -10.81 -10.60
C ARG A 160 8.63 -10.40 -9.17
N GLY A 161 9.65 -9.99 -8.42
CA GLY A 161 9.51 -9.54 -7.04
C GLY A 161 9.59 -8.03 -6.88
N GLY A 162 9.66 -7.60 -5.62
CA GLY A 162 9.84 -6.19 -5.26
C GLY A 162 8.57 -5.35 -5.39
N SER A 163 7.41 -5.98 -5.54
CA SER A 163 6.10 -5.31 -5.48
C SER A 163 5.44 -5.44 -4.11
N ALA A 164 5.80 -6.48 -3.36
CA ALA A 164 5.27 -6.73 -2.02
C ALA A 164 6.28 -6.32 -0.95
N LEU A 165 5.79 -5.66 0.11
CA LEU A 165 6.62 -5.25 1.24
C LEU A 165 7.44 -6.42 1.83
N VAL A 166 6.83 -7.61 1.88
CA VAL A 166 7.45 -8.81 2.42
C VAL A 166 8.66 -9.28 1.62
N ASP A 167 8.83 -8.87 0.36
CA ASP A 167 10.00 -9.22 -0.44
C ASP A 167 11.28 -8.61 0.11
N LEU A 168 11.20 -7.57 0.96
CA LEU A 168 12.34 -7.09 1.74
C LEU A 168 13.00 -8.20 2.56
N VAL A 169 12.22 -9.20 3.00
CA VAL A 169 12.77 -10.36 3.71
C VAL A 169 13.66 -11.21 2.80
N ALA A 170 13.23 -11.45 1.55
CA ALA A 170 14.04 -12.17 0.57
C ALA A 170 15.28 -11.37 0.18
N ILE A 171 15.15 -10.06 0.01
CA ILE A 171 16.25 -9.13 -0.31
C ILE A 171 17.29 -9.13 0.81
N VAL A 172 16.88 -9.00 2.08
CA VAL A 172 17.80 -9.07 3.22
C VAL A 172 18.47 -10.45 3.30
N ARG A 173 17.72 -11.54 3.11
CA ARG A 173 18.29 -12.90 3.09
C ARG A 173 19.38 -13.04 2.04
N HIS A 174 19.13 -12.53 0.84
CA HIS A 174 20.09 -12.55 -0.27
C HIS A 174 21.34 -11.73 0.07
N ALA A 175 21.18 -10.56 0.67
CA ALA A 175 22.29 -9.73 1.11
C ALA A 175 23.17 -10.40 2.18
N VAL A 176 22.54 -11.11 3.14
CA VAL A 176 23.26 -11.84 4.20
C VAL A 176 23.89 -13.14 3.69
N LYS A 177 23.26 -13.80 2.71
CA LYS A 177 23.71 -15.07 2.11
C LYS A 177 23.70 -14.98 0.58
N PRO A 178 24.69 -14.32 -0.04
CA PRO A 178 24.73 -14.04 -1.49
C PRO A 178 24.96 -15.25 -2.40
N GLY A 179 25.00 -16.46 -1.83
CA GLY A 179 25.10 -17.73 -2.56
C GLY A 179 23.74 -18.34 -2.94
N GLY A 180 22.63 -17.76 -2.48
CA GLY A 180 21.28 -18.15 -2.91
C GLY A 180 20.78 -17.33 -4.09
N THR A 181 19.68 -17.78 -4.69
CA THR A 181 18.89 -17.00 -5.63
C THR A 181 17.92 -16.10 -4.86
N LEU A 182 17.76 -14.86 -5.32
CA LEU A 182 16.72 -13.94 -4.88
C LEU A 182 15.39 -14.34 -5.54
N VAL A 183 14.47 -14.88 -4.74
CA VAL A 183 13.15 -15.35 -5.18
C VAL A 183 12.06 -14.61 -4.37
N PRO A 184 10.93 -14.19 -4.98
CA PRO A 184 9.87 -13.50 -4.26
C PRO A 184 9.32 -14.36 -3.11
N VAL A 185 8.87 -13.71 -2.03
CA VAL A 185 8.36 -14.45 -0.86
C VAL A 185 7.13 -15.26 -1.22
N ALA A 186 6.25 -14.73 -2.07
CA ALA A 186 5.07 -15.44 -2.53
C ALA A 186 5.40 -16.74 -3.27
N GLU A 187 6.42 -16.72 -4.13
CA GLU A 187 6.86 -17.92 -4.87
C GLU A 187 7.50 -18.95 -3.94
N GLN A 188 8.30 -18.51 -2.95
CA GLN A 188 8.85 -19.41 -1.93
C GLN A 188 7.74 -20.08 -1.09
N VAL A 189 6.74 -19.30 -0.68
CA VAL A 189 5.59 -19.81 0.10
C VAL A 189 4.76 -20.79 -0.72
N GLU A 190 4.51 -20.48 -2.00
CA GLU A 190 3.79 -21.37 -2.92
C GLU A 190 4.53 -22.70 -3.11
N ALA A 191 5.86 -22.68 -3.31
CA ALA A 191 6.66 -23.89 -3.45
C ALA A 191 6.57 -24.78 -2.21
N ARG A 192 6.78 -24.20 -1.02
CA ARG A 192 6.70 -24.91 0.27
C ARG A 192 5.30 -25.45 0.56
N TYR A 193 4.27 -24.73 0.14
CA TYR A 193 2.89 -25.18 0.29
C TYR A 193 2.58 -26.40 -0.57
N ARG A 194 3.08 -26.44 -1.81
CA ARG A 194 2.96 -27.64 -2.65
C ARG A 194 3.71 -28.83 -2.07
N GLU A 195 4.93 -28.61 -1.56
CA GLU A 195 5.69 -29.65 -0.87
C GLU A 195 4.94 -30.17 0.35
N TRP A 196 4.44 -29.27 1.20
CA TRP A 196 3.65 -29.62 2.38
C TRP A 196 2.38 -30.41 2.01
N LEU A 197 1.64 -30.00 0.96
CA LEU A 197 0.48 -30.74 0.48
C LEU A 197 0.85 -32.15 -0.01
N ALA A 198 1.96 -32.30 -0.73
CA ALA A 198 2.45 -33.60 -1.20
C ALA A 198 2.87 -34.50 -0.03
N GLU A 199 3.51 -33.94 1.01
CA GLU A 199 3.81 -34.66 2.25
C GLU A 199 2.53 -35.17 2.93
N LYS A 200 1.49 -34.33 3.04
CA LYS A 200 0.19 -34.73 3.62
C LYS A 200 -0.47 -35.84 2.83
N GLU A 201 -0.46 -35.74 1.49
CA GLU A 201 -1.02 -36.77 0.62
C GLU A 201 -0.26 -38.10 0.76
N HIS A 202 1.07 -38.06 0.88
CA HIS A 202 1.90 -39.26 1.04
C HIS A 202 1.60 -40.02 2.33
N VAL A 203 1.25 -39.31 3.42
CA VAL A 203 0.83 -39.93 4.69
C VAL A 203 -0.68 -40.27 4.73
N GLY A 204 -1.37 -40.17 3.58
CA GLY A 204 -2.78 -40.52 3.43
C GLY A 204 -3.76 -39.45 3.93
N GLN A 205 -3.30 -38.25 4.27
CA GLN A 205 -4.16 -37.15 4.65
C GLN A 205 -4.66 -36.43 3.40
N THR A 206 -5.98 -36.38 3.23
CA THR A 206 -6.63 -35.69 2.12
C THR A 206 -7.52 -34.58 2.63
N PHE A 207 -7.65 -33.51 1.84
CA PHE A 207 -8.46 -32.35 2.18
C PHE A 207 -9.66 -32.26 1.25
N THR A 208 -10.83 -31.94 1.81
CA THR A 208 -12.03 -31.66 1.03
C THR A 208 -11.85 -30.40 0.17
N PRO A 209 -12.64 -30.20 -0.90
CA PRO A 209 -12.56 -28.98 -1.70
C PRO A 209 -12.71 -27.70 -0.88
N ARG A 210 -13.56 -27.74 0.16
CA ARG A 210 -13.75 -26.62 1.08
C ARG A 210 -12.51 -26.36 1.94
N GLN A 211 -11.87 -27.40 2.46
CA GLN A 211 -10.61 -27.28 3.21
C GLN A 211 -9.48 -26.77 2.32
N ARG A 212 -9.38 -27.24 1.07
CA ARG A 212 -8.39 -26.73 0.10
C ARG A 212 -8.57 -25.25 -0.18
N GLN A 213 -9.81 -24.79 -0.37
CA GLN A 213 -10.10 -23.36 -0.52
C GLN A 213 -9.59 -22.52 0.66
N TRP A 214 -9.79 -23.00 1.89
CA TRP A 214 -9.26 -22.34 3.08
C TRP A 214 -7.73 -22.36 3.12
N LEU A 215 -7.11 -23.51 2.86
CA LEU A 215 -5.65 -23.65 2.85
C LEU A 215 -4.98 -22.74 1.81
N ASP A 216 -5.54 -22.65 0.61
CA ASP A 216 -5.03 -21.80 -0.47
C ASP A 216 -5.08 -20.32 -0.07
N ALA A 217 -6.19 -19.86 0.53
CA ALA A 217 -6.33 -18.50 1.02
C ALA A 217 -5.44 -18.21 2.24
N ILE A 218 -5.27 -19.17 3.15
CA ILE A 218 -4.33 -19.07 4.28
C ILE A 218 -2.91 -18.90 3.76
N LYS A 219 -2.52 -19.70 2.76
CA LYS A 219 -1.22 -19.59 2.10
C LYS A 219 -1.03 -18.23 1.43
N ASP A 220 -2.02 -17.72 0.69
CA ASP A 220 -1.95 -16.39 0.06
C ASP A 220 -1.82 -15.27 1.10
N HIS A 221 -2.50 -15.41 2.24
CA HIS A 221 -2.35 -14.48 3.36
C HIS A 221 -0.94 -14.56 3.98
N ILE A 222 -0.41 -15.75 4.24
CA ILE A 222 0.97 -15.93 4.74
C ILE A 222 1.99 -15.35 3.74
N ALA A 223 1.77 -15.54 2.44
CA ALA A 223 2.61 -14.99 1.38
C ALA A 223 2.69 -13.46 1.39
N SER A 224 1.65 -12.76 1.87
CA SER A 224 1.57 -11.29 1.90
C SER A 224 1.81 -10.67 3.29
N SER A 225 1.53 -11.41 4.36
CA SER A 225 1.57 -10.95 5.76
C SER A 225 2.63 -11.66 6.62
N LEU A 226 3.36 -12.62 6.06
CA LEU A 226 4.37 -13.52 6.69
C LEU A 226 3.81 -14.60 7.62
N ARG A 227 2.62 -14.39 8.17
CA ARG A 227 1.97 -15.31 9.10
C ARG A 227 0.46 -15.07 9.08
N ILE A 228 -0.28 -16.01 9.61
CA ILE A 228 -1.71 -15.88 9.91
C ILE A 228 -1.96 -16.15 11.41
N GLY A 229 -2.93 -15.46 11.97
CA GLY A 229 -3.47 -15.63 13.32
C GLY A 229 -5.00 -15.62 13.32
N PRO A 230 -5.63 -15.79 14.50
CA PRO A 230 -7.09 -15.85 14.60
C PRO A 230 -7.81 -14.59 14.12
N ASP A 231 -7.24 -13.42 14.40
CA ASP A 231 -7.83 -12.12 14.06
C ASP A 231 -7.83 -11.88 12.54
N ASP A 232 -6.87 -12.45 11.81
CA ASP A 232 -6.78 -12.31 10.35
C ASP A 232 -7.96 -12.98 9.61
N PHE A 233 -8.72 -13.86 10.28
CA PHE A 233 -9.94 -14.44 9.72
C PHE A 233 -11.12 -13.45 9.62
N GLU A 234 -10.96 -12.24 10.16
CA GLU A 234 -11.90 -11.13 9.97
C GLU A 234 -11.70 -10.42 8.62
N ASP A 235 -10.61 -10.69 7.91
CA ASP A 235 -10.29 -10.08 6.62
C ASP A 235 -10.89 -10.85 5.42
N VAL A 236 -10.85 -10.22 4.25
CA VAL A 236 -11.23 -10.84 2.97
C VAL A 236 -10.12 -11.79 2.51
N PRO A 237 -10.44 -13.01 2.01
CA PRO A 237 -11.78 -13.55 1.74
C PRO A 237 -12.41 -14.31 2.90
N PHE A 238 -11.73 -14.45 4.04
CA PHE A 238 -12.14 -15.31 5.15
C PHE A 238 -13.49 -14.91 5.76
N ASN A 239 -13.74 -13.61 5.96
CA ASN A 239 -14.99 -13.10 6.49
C ASN A 239 -16.21 -13.45 5.61
N GLN A 240 -16.03 -13.52 4.28
CA GLN A 240 -17.06 -13.94 3.33
C GLN A 240 -17.41 -15.43 3.46
N TRP A 241 -16.55 -16.21 4.12
CA TRP A 241 -16.69 -17.65 4.32
C TRP A 241 -17.09 -18.01 5.75
N GLY A 242 -17.48 -17.02 6.56
CA GLY A 242 -17.86 -17.20 7.97
C GLY A 242 -16.73 -16.93 8.97
N GLY A 243 -15.60 -16.40 8.50
CA GLY A 243 -14.45 -15.99 9.33
C GLY A 243 -13.92 -17.13 10.20
N LEU A 244 -13.57 -16.81 11.45
CA LEU A 244 -13.01 -17.77 12.40
C LEU A 244 -13.96 -18.97 12.65
N GLY A 245 -15.27 -18.72 12.70
CA GLY A 245 -16.27 -19.78 12.84
C GLY A 245 -16.33 -20.69 11.61
N GLY A 246 -16.23 -20.11 10.40
CA GLY A 246 -16.25 -20.84 9.14
C GLY A 246 -15.04 -21.75 8.94
N VAL A 247 -13.84 -21.29 9.33
CA VAL A 247 -12.64 -22.12 9.27
C VAL A 247 -12.66 -23.20 10.36
N TYR A 248 -13.19 -22.90 11.55
CA TYR A 248 -13.36 -23.90 12.61
C TYR A 248 -14.35 -25.00 12.21
N GLN A 249 -15.42 -24.68 11.47
CA GLN A 249 -16.30 -25.70 10.90
C GLN A 249 -15.59 -26.61 9.88
N ALA A 250 -14.57 -26.11 9.19
CA ALA A 250 -13.83 -26.87 8.18
C ALA A 250 -12.75 -27.79 8.79
N PHE A 251 -12.12 -27.39 9.90
CA PHE A 251 -10.97 -28.12 10.48
C PHE A 251 -11.16 -28.58 11.93
N GLY A 252 -12.15 -28.05 12.67
CA GLY A 252 -12.42 -28.43 14.05
C GLY A 252 -11.23 -28.22 14.98
N GLU A 253 -10.96 -29.23 15.81
CA GLU A 253 -9.87 -29.22 16.79
C GLU A 253 -8.47 -29.19 16.15
N ASP A 254 -8.35 -29.65 14.90
CA ASP A 254 -7.07 -29.67 14.16
C ASP A 254 -6.66 -28.28 13.65
N LEU A 255 -7.54 -27.27 13.74
CA LEU A 255 -7.27 -25.93 13.22
C LEU A 255 -6.01 -25.30 13.82
N ASN A 256 -5.89 -25.27 15.16
CA ASN A 256 -4.78 -24.59 15.81
C ASN A 256 -3.42 -25.27 15.53
N PRO A 257 -3.29 -26.60 15.64
CA PRO A 257 -2.09 -27.30 15.20
C PRO A 257 -1.76 -27.06 13.72
N LEU A 258 -2.76 -27.08 12.85
CA LEU A 258 -2.59 -26.84 11.41
C LEU A 258 -2.05 -25.44 11.12
N LEU A 259 -2.61 -24.40 11.74
CA LEU A 259 -2.14 -23.02 11.57
C LEU A 259 -0.72 -22.84 12.10
N ALA A 260 -0.37 -23.49 13.22
CA ALA A 260 0.99 -23.46 13.74
C ALA A 260 1.98 -24.12 12.75
N GLU A 261 1.61 -25.30 12.23
CA GLU A 261 2.40 -26.03 11.24
C GLU A 261 2.60 -25.21 9.95
N LEU A 262 1.54 -24.62 9.40
CA LEU A 262 1.61 -23.81 8.19
C LEU A 262 2.45 -22.55 8.40
N ASN A 263 2.27 -21.84 9.51
CA ASN A 263 3.08 -20.67 9.84
C ASN A 263 4.58 -21.01 9.96
N GLU A 264 4.91 -22.20 10.46
CA GLU A 264 6.29 -22.65 10.57
C GLU A 264 6.85 -23.09 9.21
N ARG A 265 6.18 -24.04 8.54
CA ARG A 265 6.63 -24.67 7.30
C ARG A 265 6.70 -23.70 6.13
N LEU A 266 5.72 -22.81 6.00
CA LEU A 266 5.69 -21.86 4.87
C LEU A 266 6.64 -20.68 5.08
N ALA A 267 6.91 -20.29 6.34
CA ALA A 267 7.84 -19.20 6.63
C ALA A 267 9.32 -19.60 6.50
N ALA A 268 9.67 -20.86 6.81
CA ALA A 268 11.04 -21.40 6.99
C ALA A 268 12.03 -21.13 5.84
#